data_AF-X0ZSB4-F1
#
_entry.id   AF-X0ZSB4-F1
#
_cell.length_a   1.000
_cell.length_b   1.000
_cell.length_c   1.000
_cell.angle_alpha   90.00
_cell.angle_beta   90.00
_cell.angle_gamma   90.00
#
_symmetry.space_group_name_H-M   'P 1'
#
loop_
_entity.id
_entity.type
_entity.pdbx_description
1 polymer ?
#
loop_
_entity_poly.entity_id
_entity_poly.type
_entity_poly.pdbx_seq_one_letter_code
_entity_poly.pdbx_strand_id
1 'polypeptide(L)'
;MLTERNPKISNFIFGHVKSSFLNIFRLIGHWGWFTEYKGRPYISFAKSYFTNPYLITLTYLLTFLAFLAILIKPKNKKIQFFTILALFSLFMAHGLHEPTTRIYTLLYKYIPIFWIYREPFAKFTLITAFSYSILIGFSLNFLISLCVNKVTKKTFTFRKIWLNKLLPIILTTIAILLIIFTSYPLINGDVIPESGKKVKIPDYWWEASDFLRQKGSKIFWLPKTPLARTYKWGFSGTSIIKYLVPIISINDYGAIFFYENKIINLIENEIDEIDKTVLNKFFSILNVEFIGQRNDIDPQNGGTTGTIDPNLTRNILEKSEELELYKEFGQIDIYQNKNNLPNIFLTQKFDYISGNVKFLNDYLLQNKDKKIKTFFWNEDPENGYTKNINYEDIYLFLTAKQPAKKYSAHYDDNNLTPEVMEINKEYMLEIKATNRGIVKWPNESISPVFLSYHWYDL
;
A
#
# COMPACT_ATOMS: atom_id res chain seq x y z
N MET A 1 14.17 7.56 -16.99
CA MET A 1 14.56 6.93 -15.71
C MET A 1 13.38 6.14 -15.15
N LEU A 2 13.22 4.87 -15.57
CA LEU A 2 12.37 3.90 -14.87
C LEU A 2 13.27 3.19 -13.86
N THR A 3 13.47 3.82 -12.71
CA THR A 3 14.40 3.35 -11.67
C THR A 3 13.97 1.99 -11.12
N GLU A 4 14.72 0.95 -11.49
CA GLU A 4 15.24 -0.14 -10.63
C GLU A 4 14.36 -0.84 -9.58
N ARG A 5 13.03 -0.74 -9.64
CA ARG A 5 12.14 -1.50 -8.76
C ARG A 5 11.22 -2.42 -9.55
N ASN A 6 11.80 -3.36 -10.30
CA ASN A 6 11.04 -4.55 -10.67
C ASN A 6 10.59 -5.23 -9.36
N PRO A 7 9.29 -5.40 -9.11
CA PRO A 7 8.83 -6.05 -7.89
C PRO A 7 9.42 -7.47 -7.83
N LYS A 8 10.10 -7.80 -6.73
CA LYS A 8 10.65 -9.14 -6.53
C LYS A 8 9.52 -10.16 -6.59
N ILE A 9 9.77 -11.32 -7.20
CA ILE A 9 8.78 -12.40 -7.35
C ILE A 9 8.16 -12.76 -5.99
N SER A 10 8.99 -12.81 -4.94
CA SER A 10 8.58 -13.02 -3.55
C SER A 10 7.40 -12.15 -3.10
N ASN A 11 7.28 -10.92 -3.62
CA ASN A 11 6.26 -9.97 -3.19
C ASN A 11 4.85 -10.35 -3.66
N PHE A 12 4.72 -11.24 -4.64
CA PHE A 12 3.43 -11.64 -5.19
C PHE A 12 3.21 -13.16 -5.25
N ILE A 13 4.16 -14.00 -4.82
CA ILE A 13 3.98 -15.48 -4.78
C ILE A 13 2.69 -15.87 -4.04
N PHE A 14 2.35 -15.18 -2.95
CA PHE A 14 1.17 -15.50 -2.14
C PHE A 14 -0.14 -15.53 -2.97
N GLY A 15 -0.24 -14.68 -4.00
CA GLY A 15 -1.39 -14.60 -4.90
C GLY A 15 -1.62 -15.87 -5.73
N HIS A 16 -0.63 -16.76 -5.81
CA HIS A 16 -0.59 -17.95 -6.67
C HIS A 16 -0.71 -19.24 -5.86
N VAL A 17 -0.59 -19.20 -4.53
CA VAL A 17 -0.52 -20.41 -3.68
C VAL A 17 -1.76 -21.31 -3.79
N LYS A 18 -2.89 -20.77 -4.25
CA LYS A 18 -4.16 -21.50 -4.37
C LYS A 18 -4.71 -21.58 -5.79
N SER A 19 -3.95 -21.15 -6.80
CA SER A 19 -4.32 -21.25 -8.22
C SER A 19 -4.03 -22.64 -8.82
N SER A 20 -4.31 -23.72 -8.08
CA SER A 20 -4.16 -25.09 -8.57
C SER A 20 -5.10 -25.38 -9.77
N PHE A 21 -4.76 -26.36 -10.62
CA PHE A 21 -5.62 -26.75 -11.75
C PHE A 21 -7.06 -27.06 -11.31
N LEU A 22 -7.23 -27.81 -10.20
CA LEU A 22 -8.54 -28.12 -9.62
C LEU A 22 -9.40 -26.87 -9.36
N ASN A 23 -8.75 -25.81 -8.89
CA ASN A 23 -9.35 -24.54 -8.53
C ASN A 23 -9.63 -23.69 -9.78
N ILE A 24 -8.65 -23.52 -10.66
CA ILE A 24 -8.79 -22.68 -11.86
C ILE A 24 -9.73 -23.28 -12.91
N PHE A 25 -9.87 -24.61 -12.99
CA PHE A 25 -10.87 -25.24 -13.85
C PHE A 25 -12.26 -24.72 -13.49
N ARG A 26 -12.58 -24.63 -12.20
CA ARG A 26 -13.85 -24.10 -11.67
C ARG A 26 -13.97 -22.57 -11.77
N LEU A 27 -12.98 -21.88 -12.36
CA LEU A 27 -12.84 -20.42 -12.37
C LEU A 27 -12.72 -19.82 -10.96
N ILE A 28 -12.13 -20.57 -10.02
CA ILE A 28 -11.91 -20.17 -8.62
C ILE A 28 -10.41 -20.24 -8.33
N GLY A 29 -9.65 -19.18 -8.60
CA GLY A 29 -8.20 -19.18 -8.36
C GLY A 29 -7.65 -17.86 -7.84
N HIS A 30 -8.51 -16.87 -7.61
CA HIS A 30 -8.11 -15.61 -7.01
C HIS A 30 -7.83 -15.82 -5.52
N TRP A 31 -6.71 -15.31 -5.01
CA TRP A 31 -6.26 -15.53 -3.63
C TRP A 31 -7.33 -15.18 -2.59
N GLY A 32 -8.15 -14.16 -2.84
CA GLY A 32 -9.25 -13.73 -1.95
C GLY A 32 -10.35 -14.78 -1.69
N TRP A 33 -10.42 -15.86 -2.47
CA TRP A 33 -11.31 -16.99 -2.17
C TRP A 33 -10.82 -17.84 -1.00
N PHE A 34 -9.53 -17.77 -0.68
CA PHE A 34 -8.87 -18.70 0.23
C PHE A 34 -8.29 -18.01 1.46
N THR A 35 -8.36 -16.68 1.51
CA THR A 35 -7.79 -15.88 2.58
C THR A 35 -8.88 -15.20 3.38
N GLU A 36 -8.52 -14.90 4.63
CA GLU A 36 -9.32 -14.14 5.56
C GLU A 36 -8.47 -13.04 6.18
N TYR A 37 -9.16 -12.06 6.75
CA TYR A 37 -8.56 -10.96 7.47
C TYR A 37 -9.25 -10.83 8.83
N LYS A 38 -8.49 -10.99 9.94
CA LYS A 38 -9.03 -11.01 11.32
C LYS A 38 -10.23 -11.98 11.48
N GLY A 39 -10.12 -13.18 10.93
CA GLY A 39 -11.18 -14.19 10.98
C GLY A 39 -12.40 -13.90 10.11
N ARG A 40 -12.34 -12.87 9.24
CA ARG A 40 -13.40 -12.55 8.26
C ARG A 40 -12.90 -12.87 6.85
N PRO A 41 -13.57 -13.76 6.09
CA PRO A 41 -13.16 -14.08 4.73
C PRO A 41 -13.28 -12.86 3.82
N TYR A 42 -12.35 -12.70 2.87
CA TYR A 42 -12.44 -11.62 1.87
C TYR A 42 -13.68 -11.76 0.97
N ILE A 43 -14.08 -13.00 0.70
CA ILE A 43 -15.30 -13.35 -0.01
C ILE A 43 -16.23 -14.08 0.97
N SER A 44 -17.29 -13.40 1.40
CA SER A 44 -18.25 -13.87 2.42
C SER A 44 -18.83 -15.26 2.11
N PHE A 45 -19.16 -15.51 0.85
CA PHE A 45 -19.76 -16.76 0.37
C PHE A 45 -18.74 -17.82 -0.06
N ALA A 46 -17.43 -17.58 0.09
CA ALA A 46 -16.39 -18.50 -0.38
C ALA A 46 -16.55 -19.91 0.21
N LYS A 47 -16.87 -19.99 1.51
CA LYS A 47 -17.06 -21.27 2.22
C LYS A 47 -18.05 -22.18 1.49
N SER A 48 -19.16 -21.65 1.00
CA SER A 48 -20.18 -22.42 0.27
C SER A 48 -19.62 -23.10 -0.98
N TYR A 49 -18.67 -22.48 -1.69
CA TYR A 49 -18.06 -23.07 -2.88
C TYR A 49 -17.03 -24.16 -2.57
N PHE A 50 -16.63 -24.34 -1.31
CA PHE A 50 -15.70 -25.39 -0.89
C PHE A 50 -16.35 -26.46 -0.02
N THR A 51 -17.51 -26.19 0.59
CA THR A 51 -18.19 -27.15 1.48
C THR A 51 -19.48 -27.72 0.91
N ASN A 52 -20.16 -27.02 0.00
CA ASN A 52 -21.42 -27.50 -0.57
C ASN A 52 -21.14 -28.44 -1.76
N PRO A 53 -21.44 -29.76 -1.65
CA PRO A 53 -21.15 -30.72 -2.72
C PRO A 53 -21.89 -30.41 -4.03
N TYR A 54 -23.08 -29.80 -3.97
CA TYR A 54 -23.81 -29.39 -5.16
C TYR A 54 -23.08 -28.27 -5.89
N LEU A 55 -22.68 -27.20 -5.20
CA LEU A 55 -21.94 -26.09 -5.84
C LEU A 55 -20.60 -26.55 -6.40
N ILE A 56 -19.89 -27.44 -5.69
CA ILE A 56 -18.65 -28.05 -6.20
C ILE A 56 -18.91 -28.80 -7.50
N THR A 57 -19.93 -29.66 -7.51
CA THR A 57 -20.27 -30.46 -8.70
C THR A 57 -20.70 -29.59 -9.87
N LEU A 58 -21.56 -28.58 -9.63
CA LEU A 58 -22.08 -27.71 -10.69
C LEU A 58 -20.99 -26.82 -11.32
N THR A 59 -20.03 -26.35 -10.51
CA THR A 59 -18.89 -25.56 -11.04
C THR A 59 -17.94 -26.42 -11.89
N TYR A 60 -17.71 -27.68 -11.53
CA TYR A 60 -16.98 -28.61 -12.41
C TYR A 60 -17.78 -29.01 -13.65
N LEU A 61 -19.10 -29.11 -13.54
CA LEU A 61 -19.97 -29.44 -14.68
C LEU A 61 -19.82 -28.41 -15.80
N LEU A 62 -19.65 -27.12 -15.49
CA LEU A 62 -19.37 -26.10 -16.51
C LEU A 62 -18.07 -26.36 -17.28
N THR A 63 -17.01 -26.74 -16.58
CA THR A 63 -15.73 -27.12 -17.19
C THR A 63 -15.86 -28.36 -18.04
N PHE A 64 -16.54 -29.38 -17.51
CA PHE A 64 -16.80 -30.62 -18.23
C PHE A 64 -17.59 -30.35 -19.51
N LEU A 65 -18.64 -29.54 -19.44
CA LEU A 65 -19.41 -29.13 -20.61
C LEU A 65 -18.56 -28.36 -21.61
N ALA A 66 -17.60 -27.53 -21.20
CA ALA A 66 -16.68 -26.90 -22.13
C ALA A 66 -15.81 -27.94 -22.88
N PHE A 67 -15.11 -28.81 -22.16
CA PHE A 67 -14.21 -29.79 -22.79
C PHE A 67 -14.92 -30.99 -23.43
N LEU A 68 -16.21 -31.19 -23.19
CA LEU A 68 -16.99 -32.18 -23.89
C LEU A 68 -16.93 -31.98 -25.42
N ALA A 69 -16.90 -30.72 -25.89
CA ALA A 69 -16.87 -30.37 -27.31
C ALA A 69 -15.70 -31.01 -28.07
N ILE A 70 -14.51 -31.06 -27.47
CA ILE A 70 -13.30 -31.62 -28.12
C ILE A 70 -13.37 -33.14 -28.19
N LEU A 71 -13.90 -33.81 -27.17
CA LEU A 71 -14.05 -35.27 -27.16
C LEU A 71 -14.98 -35.75 -28.28
N ILE A 72 -15.94 -34.90 -28.65
CA ILE A 72 -16.97 -35.24 -29.62
C ILE A 72 -16.54 -34.92 -31.05
N LYS A 73 -16.08 -33.68 -31.29
CA LYS A 73 -15.72 -33.21 -32.63
C LYS A 73 -14.25 -32.80 -32.66
N PRO A 74 -13.31 -33.74 -32.41
CA PRO A 74 -11.90 -33.43 -32.26
C PRO A 74 -11.26 -32.81 -33.51
N LYS A 75 -11.86 -33.02 -34.69
CA LYS A 75 -11.37 -32.50 -35.98
C LYS A 75 -11.92 -31.12 -36.36
N ASN A 76 -12.83 -30.54 -35.57
CA ASN A 76 -13.40 -29.22 -35.89
C ASN A 76 -12.40 -28.12 -35.51
N LYS A 77 -11.89 -27.39 -36.51
CA LYS A 77 -10.88 -26.33 -36.33
C LYS A 77 -11.29 -25.24 -35.34
N LYS A 78 -12.58 -24.86 -35.27
CA LYS A 78 -13.07 -23.86 -34.31
C LYS A 78 -13.01 -24.41 -32.88
N ILE A 79 -13.46 -25.65 -32.68
CA ILE A 79 -13.40 -26.32 -31.37
C ILE A 79 -11.94 -26.49 -30.94
N GLN A 80 -11.06 -26.92 -31.85
CA GLN A 80 -9.62 -27.03 -31.57
C GLN A 80 -9.03 -25.69 -31.15
N PHE A 81 -9.30 -24.61 -31.90
CA PHE A 81 -8.82 -23.27 -31.57
C PHE A 81 -9.25 -22.83 -30.16
N PHE A 82 -10.54 -22.89 -29.84
CA PHE A 82 -11.02 -22.50 -28.51
C PHE A 82 -10.58 -23.44 -27.40
N THR A 83 -10.34 -24.72 -27.72
CA THR A 83 -9.75 -25.68 -26.77
C THR A 83 -8.31 -25.30 -26.44
N ILE A 84 -7.49 -25.01 -27.47
CA ILE A 84 -6.10 -24.57 -27.29
C ILE A 84 -6.08 -23.24 -26.53
N LEU A 85 -6.97 -22.30 -26.87
CA LEU A 85 -7.08 -21.01 -26.18
C LEU A 85 -7.43 -21.20 -24.70
N ALA A 86 -8.39 -22.08 -24.37
CA ALA A 86 -8.76 -22.41 -22.99
C ALA A 86 -7.61 -23.08 -22.22
N LEU A 87 -6.91 -24.04 -22.83
CA LEU A 87 -5.77 -24.72 -22.20
C LEU A 87 -4.61 -23.77 -21.97
N PHE A 88 -4.30 -22.92 -22.95
CA PHE A 88 -3.30 -21.86 -22.82
C PHE A 88 -3.67 -20.90 -21.70
N SER A 89 -4.92 -20.41 -21.66
CA SER A 89 -5.35 -19.46 -20.63
C SER A 89 -5.40 -20.09 -19.23
N LEU A 90 -5.76 -21.37 -19.09
CA LEU A 90 -5.68 -22.11 -17.83
C LEU A 90 -4.23 -22.27 -17.38
N PHE A 91 -3.34 -22.73 -18.27
CA PHE A 91 -1.91 -22.82 -17.98
C PHE A 91 -1.36 -21.47 -17.53
N MET A 92 -1.77 -20.39 -18.21
CA MET A 92 -1.34 -19.07 -17.82
C MET A 92 -1.98 -18.63 -16.49
N ALA A 93 -3.25 -18.89 -16.23
CA ALA A 93 -3.91 -18.54 -14.97
C ALA A 93 -3.30 -19.23 -13.74
N HIS A 94 -2.65 -20.39 -13.93
CA HIS A 94 -2.00 -21.17 -12.87
C HIS A 94 -0.80 -20.47 -12.22
N GLY A 95 -0.03 -19.69 -12.98
CA GLY A 95 1.01 -18.80 -12.46
C GLY A 95 2.20 -19.51 -11.80
N LEU A 96 2.57 -19.07 -10.59
CA LEU A 96 3.71 -19.59 -9.82
C LEU A 96 3.35 -20.82 -8.96
N HIS A 97 2.16 -21.39 -9.11
CA HIS A 97 1.78 -22.64 -8.47
C HIS A 97 2.43 -23.84 -9.18
N GLU A 98 2.86 -24.86 -8.44
CA GLU A 98 3.37 -26.10 -9.04
C GLU A 98 2.29 -26.78 -9.92
N PRO A 99 2.60 -27.29 -11.12
CA PRO A 99 3.94 -27.52 -11.68
C PRO A 99 4.51 -26.39 -12.56
N THR A 100 3.82 -25.25 -12.71
CA THR A 100 4.21 -24.23 -13.70
C THR A 100 5.20 -23.20 -13.15
N THR A 101 5.58 -23.30 -11.88
CA THR A 101 6.48 -22.38 -11.17
C THR A 101 7.76 -22.11 -11.95
N ARG A 102 8.47 -23.16 -12.40
CA ARG A 102 9.73 -23.00 -13.15
C ARG A 102 9.56 -22.19 -14.43
N ILE A 103 8.53 -22.47 -15.21
CA ILE A 103 8.26 -21.76 -16.47
C ILE A 103 7.94 -20.30 -16.15
N TYR A 104 7.05 -20.07 -15.20
CA TYR A 104 6.66 -18.71 -14.81
C TYR A 104 7.82 -17.87 -14.26
N THR A 105 8.69 -18.46 -13.43
CA THR A 105 9.90 -17.78 -12.94
C THR A 105 10.82 -17.36 -14.09
N LEU A 106 10.98 -18.20 -15.12
CA LEU A 106 11.75 -17.83 -16.32
C LEU A 106 11.09 -16.67 -17.07
N LEU A 107 9.78 -16.67 -17.23
CA LEU A 107 9.04 -15.59 -17.89
C LEU A 107 9.22 -14.26 -17.13
N TYR A 108 9.07 -14.24 -15.80
CA TYR A 108 9.30 -13.03 -14.99
C TYR A 108 10.74 -12.53 -15.05
N LYS A 109 11.72 -13.44 -15.16
CA LYS A 109 13.14 -13.09 -15.16
C LYS A 109 13.61 -12.53 -16.50
N TYR A 110 13.16 -13.12 -17.60
CA TYR A 110 13.74 -12.86 -18.93
C TYR A 110 12.84 -12.08 -19.89
N ILE A 111 11.52 -12.07 -19.68
CA ILE A 111 10.61 -11.30 -20.55
C ILE A 111 10.41 -9.92 -19.95
N PRO A 112 10.85 -8.84 -20.62
CA PRO A 112 10.59 -7.49 -20.17
C PRO A 112 9.08 -7.27 -19.97
N ILE A 113 8.72 -6.51 -18.94
CA ILE A 113 7.32 -6.11 -18.67
C ILE A 113 6.42 -7.28 -18.21
N PHE A 114 6.91 -8.53 -18.18
CA PHE A 114 6.10 -9.68 -17.75
C PHE A 114 5.61 -9.57 -16.30
N TRP A 115 6.26 -8.75 -15.47
CA TRP A 115 5.81 -8.37 -14.12
C TRP A 115 4.38 -7.80 -14.10
N ILE A 116 3.86 -7.28 -15.23
CA ILE A 116 2.46 -6.89 -15.35
C ILE A 116 1.57 -8.07 -14.95
N TYR A 117 1.89 -9.30 -15.32
CA TYR A 117 1.12 -10.51 -15.02
C TYR A 117 1.29 -11.04 -13.59
N ARG A 118 1.78 -10.24 -12.63
CA ARG A 118 1.91 -10.58 -11.19
C ARG A 118 0.67 -11.23 -10.55
N GLU A 119 -0.52 -10.97 -11.10
CA GLU A 119 -1.80 -11.60 -10.76
C GLU A 119 -2.37 -12.29 -12.02
N PRO A 120 -1.84 -13.47 -12.41
CA PRO A 120 -2.14 -14.06 -13.71
C PRO A 120 -3.56 -14.61 -13.76
N PHE A 121 -4.04 -15.22 -12.67
CA PHE A 121 -5.40 -15.74 -12.59
C PHE A 121 -6.43 -14.66 -12.98
N ALA A 122 -6.35 -13.46 -12.38
CA ALA A 122 -7.29 -12.38 -12.66
C ALA A 122 -7.31 -11.94 -14.13
N LYS A 123 -6.22 -12.16 -14.87
CA LYS A 123 -6.06 -11.71 -16.27
C LYS A 123 -6.46 -12.77 -17.27
N PHE A 124 -6.02 -14.00 -17.05
CA PHE A 124 -6.26 -15.09 -17.99
C PHE A 124 -7.61 -15.77 -17.78
N THR A 125 -8.25 -15.62 -16.61
CA THR A 125 -9.60 -16.16 -16.37
C THR A 125 -10.65 -15.59 -17.32
N LEU A 126 -10.52 -14.33 -17.77
CA LEU A 126 -11.42 -13.77 -18.78
C LEU A 126 -11.32 -14.50 -20.13
N ILE A 127 -10.10 -14.87 -20.53
CA ILE A 127 -9.85 -15.64 -21.75
C ILE A 127 -10.38 -17.07 -21.60
N THR A 128 -10.21 -17.67 -20.40
CA THR A 128 -10.78 -18.98 -20.08
C THR A 128 -12.31 -18.95 -20.16
N ALA A 129 -12.96 -17.98 -19.52
CA ALA A 129 -14.41 -17.83 -19.51
C ALA A 129 -14.97 -17.62 -20.93
N PHE A 130 -14.31 -16.76 -21.73
CA PHE A 130 -14.65 -16.58 -23.14
C PHE A 130 -14.55 -17.88 -23.93
N SER A 131 -13.45 -18.61 -23.80
CA SER A 131 -13.26 -19.90 -24.49
C SER A 131 -14.29 -20.94 -24.05
N TYR A 132 -14.57 -21.02 -22.74
CA TYR A 132 -15.59 -21.91 -22.20
C TYR A 132 -16.98 -21.60 -22.74
N SER A 133 -17.38 -20.33 -22.84
CA SER A 133 -18.70 -19.94 -23.34
C SER A 133 -18.99 -20.50 -24.74
N ILE A 134 -17.99 -20.45 -25.63
CA ILE A 134 -18.11 -20.92 -27.01
C ILE A 134 -18.11 -22.45 -27.06
N LEU A 135 -17.22 -23.09 -26.30
CA LEU A 135 -17.14 -24.54 -26.23
C LEU A 135 -18.40 -25.17 -25.64
N ILE A 136 -18.97 -24.59 -24.58
CA ILE A 136 -20.25 -25.02 -23.99
C ILE A 136 -21.36 -24.95 -25.05
N GLY A 137 -21.41 -23.89 -25.86
CA GLY A 137 -22.37 -23.78 -26.97
C GLY A 137 -22.24 -24.93 -27.98
N PHE A 138 -21.01 -25.31 -28.35
CA PHE A 138 -20.77 -26.47 -29.21
C PHE A 138 -21.19 -27.79 -28.56
N SER A 139 -20.91 -27.99 -27.27
CA SER A 139 -21.31 -29.18 -26.52
C SER A 139 -22.82 -29.32 -26.42
N LEU A 140 -23.53 -28.22 -26.11
CA LEU A 140 -24.99 -28.23 -26.05
C LEU A 140 -25.61 -28.56 -27.41
N ASN A 141 -25.14 -27.92 -28.49
CA ASN A 141 -25.60 -28.22 -29.85
C ASN A 141 -25.40 -29.70 -30.19
N PHE A 142 -24.27 -30.28 -29.77
CA PHE A 142 -24.06 -31.70 -29.96
C PHE A 142 -25.02 -32.57 -29.12
N LEU A 143 -25.19 -32.30 -27.84
CA LEU A 143 -26.09 -33.06 -26.97
C LEU A 143 -27.53 -33.05 -27.52
N ILE A 144 -27.99 -31.89 -27.99
CA ILE A 144 -29.25 -31.73 -28.71
C ILE A 144 -29.28 -32.68 -29.92
N SER A 145 -28.27 -32.63 -30.79
CA SER A 145 -28.21 -33.44 -32.00
C SER A 145 -28.20 -34.95 -31.72
N LEU A 146 -27.52 -35.40 -30.65
CA LEU A 146 -27.52 -36.81 -30.24
C LEU A 146 -28.91 -37.28 -29.82
N CYS A 147 -29.58 -36.50 -28.98
CA CYS A 147 -30.91 -36.83 -28.48
C CYS A 147 -31.94 -36.86 -29.61
N VAL A 148 -31.90 -35.87 -30.51
CA VAL A 148 -32.75 -35.81 -31.71
C VAL A 148 -32.51 -37.02 -32.61
N ASN A 149 -31.25 -37.34 -32.94
CA ASN A 149 -30.89 -38.40 -33.87
C ASN A 149 -31.16 -39.82 -33.33
N LYS A 150 -31.04 -40.04 -32.01
CA LYS A 150 -31.36 -41.34 -31.39
C LYS A 150 -32.87 -41.61 -31.40
N VAL A 151 -33.70 -40.58 -31.19
CA VAL A 151 -35.17 -40.76 -31.13
C VAL A 151 -35.80 -40.83 -32.53
N THR A 152 -35.24 -40.13 -33.52
CA THR A 152 -35.73 -40.16 -34.91
C THR A 152 -35.57 -41.51 -35.59
N LYS A 153 -34.68 -42.40 -35.12
CA LYS A 153 -34.56 -43.77 -35.65
C LYS A 153 -35.73 -44.69 -35.27
N LYS A 154 -36.65 -44.30 -34.36
CA LYS A 154 -37.64 -45.23 -33.79
C LYS A 154 -39.11 -44.75 -33.69
N THR A 155 -39.52 -43.50 -33.98
CA THR A 155 -40.92 -43.06 -33.73
C THR A 155 -41.50 -41.95 -34.63
N PHE A 156 -42.85 -41.87 -34.63
CA PHE A 156 -43.80 -41.00 -35.37
C PHE A 156 -43.49 -39.49 -35.44
N THR A 157 -43.99 -38.85 -36.50
CA THR A 157 -43.74 -37.47 -36.97
C THR A 157 -44.00 -36.35 -35.94
N PHE A 158 -44.97 -36.51 -35.03
CA PHE A 158 -45.30 -35.49 -34.02
C PHE A 158 -44.21 -35.34 -32.95
N ARG A 159 -43.61 -36.45 -32.50
CA ARG A 159 -42.51 -36.47 -31.52
C ARG A 159 -41.24 -35.81 -32.07
N LYS A 160 -41.06 -35.84 -33.40
CA LYS A 160 -39.93 -35.22 -34.12
C LYS A 160 -39.98 -33.70 -34.08
N ILE A 161 -41.16 -33.09 -34.25
CA ILE A 161 -41.33 -31.62 -34.23
C ILE A 161 -41.07 -31.08 -32.82
N TRP A 162 -41.60 -31.77 -31.81
CA TRP A 162 -41.41 -31.39 -30.40
C TRP A 162 -39.95 -31.47 -29.96
N LEU A 163 -39.25 -32.56 -30.28
CA LEU A 163 -37.84 -32.75 -29.94
C LEU A 163 -36.91 -31.77 -30.67
N ASN A 164 -37.19 -31.43 -31.92
CA ASN A 164 -36.35 -30.50 -32.67
C ASN A 164 -36.49 -29.04 -32.21
N LYS A 165 -37.63 -28.66 -31.64
CA LYS A 165 -37.91 -27.28 -31.21
C LYS A 165 -37.74 -27.06 -29.70
N LEU A 166 -38.27 -27.96 -28.87
CA LEU A 166 -38.26 -27.75 -27.41
C LEU A 166 -36.99 -28.24 -26.72
N LEU A 167 -36.36 -29.32 -27.20
CA LEU A 167 -35.13 -29.83 -26.56
C LEU A 167 -33.98 -28.81 -26.57
N PRO A 168 -33.71 -28.08 -27.69
CA PRO A 168 -32.72 -27.00 -27.67
C PRO A 168 -33.04 -25.94 -26.62
N ILE A 169 -34.31 -25.53 -26.52
CA ILE A 169 -34.76 -24.52 -25.57
C ILE A 169 -34.52 -25.03 -24.14
N ILE A 170 -34.97 -26.24 -23.82
CA ILE A 170 -34.85 -26.84 -22.49
C ILE A 170 -33.37 -26.97 -22.08
N LEU A 171 -32.51 -27.54 -22.93
CA LEU A 171 -31.09 -27.73 -22.60
C LEU A 171 -30.34 -26.39 -22.47
N THR A 172 -30.69 -25.41 -23.31
CA THR A 172 -30.13 -24.06 -23.19
C THR A 172 -30.60 -23.38 -21.90
N THR A 173 -31.88 -23.48 -21.57
CA THR A 173 -32.44 -22.96 -20.30
C THR A 173 -31.77 -23.62 -19.10
N ILE A 174 -31.57 -24.96 -19.12
CA ILE A 174 -30.86 -25.67 -18.05
C ILE A 174 -29.42 -25.17 -17.91
N ALA A 175 -28.71 -24.94 -19.02
CA ALA A 175 -27.35 -24.39 -18.99
C ALA A 175 -27.31 -22.96 -18.44
N ILE A 176 -28.29 -22.13 -18.80
CA ILE A 176 -28.43 -20.77 -18.25
C ILE A 176 -28.72 -20.84 -16.74
N LEU A 177 -29.66 -21.69 -16.32
CA LEU A 177 -29.99 -21.88 -14.90
C LEU A 177 -28.80 -22.41 -14.10
N LEU A 178 -27.98 -23.29 -14.69
CA LEU A 178 -26.72 -23.75 -14.09
C LEU A 178 -25.77 -22.58 -13.83
N ILE A 179 -25.56 -21.70 -14.82
CA ILE A 179 -24.71 -20.51 -14.68
C ILE A 179 -25.28 -19.57 -13.59
N ILE A 180 -26.58 -19.30 -13.63
CA ILE A 180 -27.29 -18.46 -12.66
C ILE A 180 -27.13 -19.03 -11.25
N PHE A 181 -27.38 -20.33 -11.06
CA PHE A 181 -27.27 -20.98 -9.75
C PHE A 181 -25.85 -20.99 -9.20
N THR A 182 -24.85 -21.27 -10.05
CA THR A 182 -23.44 -21.14 -9.66
C THR A 182 -23.00 -19.69 -9.43
N SER A 183 -23.83 -18.72 -9.77
CA SER A 183 -23.63 -17.28 -9.58
C SER A 183 -24.63 -16.68 -8.57
N TYR A 184 -25.24 -17.50 -7.71
CA TYR A 184 -26.26 -17.07 -6.75
C TYR A 184 -25.88 -15.85 -5.88
N PRO A 185 -24.59 -15.60 -5.51
CA PRO A 185 -24.24 -14.42 -4.72
C PRO A 185 -24.58 -13.10 -5.43
N LEU A 186 -24.57 -13.08 -6.77
CA LEU A 186 -24.97 -11.91 -7.55
C LEU A 186 -26.48 -11.64 -7.47
N ILE A 187 -27.28 -12.69 -7.25
CA ILE A 187 -28.74 -12.61 -7.19
C ILE A 187 -29.18 -12.17 -5.79
N ASN A 188 -28.59 -12.76 -4.76
CA ASN A 188 -28.96 -12.50 -3.37
C ASN A 188 -28.26 -11.26 -2.78
N GLY A 189 -27.29 -10.68 -3.51
CA GLY A 189 -26.57 -9.49 -3.08
C GLY A 189 -25.34 -9.75 -2.20
N ASP A 190 -25.01 -11.02 -1.91
CA ASP A 190 -23.88 -11.44 -1.07
C ASP A 190 -22.50 -10.97 -1.59
N VAL A 191 -22.40 -10.55 -2.86
CA VAL A 191 -21.20 -9.93 -3.45
C VAL A 191 -20.81 -8.63 -2.73
N ILE A 192 -21.78 -7.93 -2.17
CA ILE A 192 -21.54 -6.77 -1.31
C ILE A 192 -21.93 -7.18 0.12
N PRO A 193 -20.98 -7.66 0.95
CA PRO A 193 -21.30 -8.06 2.32
C PRO A 193 -21.92 -6.87 3.09
N GLU A 194 -22.95 -7.15 3.89
CA GLU A 194 -23.74 -6.14 4.59
C GLU A 194 -22.91 -5.26 5.53
N SER A 195 -21.80 -5.77 6.07
CA SER A 195 -20.93 -5.01 6.96
C SER A 195 -20.09 -3.97 6.20
N GLY A 196 -20.47 -2.69 6.32
CA GLY A 196 -19.59 -1.53 6.05
C GLY A 196 -19.55 -0.99 4.62
N LYS A 197 -20.48 -1.38 3.73
CA LYS A 197 -20.41 -1.03 2.29
C LYS A 197 -21.63 -0.34 1.68
N LYS A 198 -22.69 -0.10 2.47
CA LYS A 198 -23.79 0.83 2.13
C LYS A 198 -23.79 1.98 3.11
N VAL A 199 -22.69 2.73 3.13
CA VAL A 199 -22.48 3.78 4.12
C VAL A 199 -22.60 5.13 3.46
N LYS A 200 -23.45 6.00 4.02
CA LYS A 200 -23.52 7.40 3.59
C LYS A 200 -22.30 8.12 4.15
N ILE A 201 -21.53 8.78 3.29
CA ILE A 201 -20.46 9.67 3.72
C ILE A 201 -21.08 10.78 4.56
N PRO A 202 -20.65 11.00 5.82
CA PRO A 202 -21.21 12.03 6.67
C PRO A 202 -21.12 13.43 6.07
N ASP A 203 -22.12 14.28 6.33
CA ASP A 203 -22.25 15.60 5.70
C ASP A 203 -21.05 16.53 6.02
N TYR A 204 -20.43 16.35 7.20
CA TYR A 204 -19.24 17.11 7.61
C TYR A 204 -18.02 16.94 6.69
N TRP A 205 -17.89 15.81 5.99
CA TRP A 205 -16.82 15.63 5.00
C TRP A 205 -17.00 16.55 3.80
N TRP A 206 -18.24 16.76 3.38
CA TRP A 206 -18.57 17.67 2.28
C TRP A 206 -18.36 19.12 2.68
N GLU A 207 -18.84 19.50 3.87
CA GLU A 207 -18.67 20.86 4.42
C GLU A 207 -17.18 21.24 4.60
N ALA A 208 -16.39 20.35 5.22
CA ALA A 208 -14.95 20.55 5.38
C ALA A 208 -14.27 20.68 4.01
N SER A 209 -14.68 19.85 3.06
CA SER A 209 -14.12 19.87 1.72
C SER A 209 -14.45 21.14 0.94
N ASP A 210 -15.69 21.65 1.02
CA ASP A 210 -16.09 22.90 0.37
C ASP A 210 -15.32 24.09 0.95
N PHE A 211 -15.17 24.11 2.27
CA PHE A 211 -14.35 25.10 2.94
C PHE A 211 -12.89 25.08 2.45
N LEU A 212 -12.26 23.90 2.40
CA LEU A 212 -10.87 23.74 1.99
C LEU A 212 -10.66 24.08 0.50
N ARG A 213 -11.63 23.78 -0.37
CA ARG A 213 -11.60 24.18 -1.79
C ARG A 213 -11.51 25.69 -1.98
N GLN A 214 -12.25 26.45 -1.18
CA GLN A 214 -12.29 27.91 -1.29
C GLN A 214 -10.97 28.56 -0.84
N LYS A 215 -10.20 27.92 0.03
CA LYS A 215 -8.92 28.45 0.53
C LYS A 215 -7.77 28.27 -0.44
N GLY A 216 -7.68 27.11 -1.10
CA GLY A 216 -6.61 26.82 -2.08
C GLY A 216 -5.22 26.59 -1.48
N SER A 217 -5.08 26.50 -0.16
CA SER A 217 -3.81 26.28 0.55
C SER A 217 -3.53 24.80 0.80
N LYS A 218 -2.25 24.40 0.90
CA LYS A 218 -1.91 22.98 1.12
C LYS A 218 -2.37 22.47 2.48
N ILE A 219 -2.71 21.19 2.51
CA ILE A 219 -3.35 20.53 3.64
C ILE A 219 -2.53 19.32 4.07
N PHE A 220 -2.33 19.15 5.37
CA PHE A 220 -1.78 17.94 5.96
C PHE A 220 -2.86 17.21 6.77
N TRP A 221 -2.98 15.90 6.62
CA TRP A 221 -3.99 15.09 7.30
C TRP A 221 -3.39 14.26 8.43
N LEU A 222 -4.00 14.33 9.60
CA LEU A 222 -3.67 13.53 10.77
C LEU A 222 -4.90 12.70 11.21
N PRO A 223 -4.70 11.60 11.95
CA PRO A 223 -3.43 10.92 12.17
C PRO A 223 -2.93 10.22 10.90
N LYS A 224 -1.68 9.70 10.94
CA LYS A 224 -1.18 8.74 9.94
C LYS A 224 -2.14 7.55 9.86
N THR A 225 -2.48 7.18 8.62
CA THR A 225 -3.30 6.01 8.34
C THR A 225 -2.70 5.17 7.21
N PRO A 226 -2.71 3.83 7.34
CA PRO A 226 -2.32 2.90 6.30
C PRO A 226 -3.27 2.94 5.08
N LEU A 227 -2.91 2.24 3.99
CA LEU A 227 -3.66 2.25 2.74
C LEU A 227 -5.13 1.89 2.95
N ALA A 228 -5.40 0.74 3.58
CA ALA A 228 -6.73 0.37 4.04
C ALA A 228 -6.95 0.93 5.44
N ARG A 229 -8.10 1.55 5.69
CA ARG A 229 -8.45 2.12 6.99
C ARG A 229 -9.93 2.00 7.24
N THR A 230 -10.31 2.04 8.51
CA THR A 230 -11.70 1.97 8.94
C THR A 230 -12.07 3.27 9.62
N TYR A 231 -13.27 3.73 9.33
CA TYR A 231 -13.88 4.90 9.92
C TYR A 231 -14.95 4.47 10.93
N LYS A 232 -15.12 5.26 11.99
CA LYS A 232 -16.10 5.06 13.07
C LYS A 232 -17.54 5.04 12.56
N TRP A 233 -17.82 5.71 11.43
CA TRP A 233 -19.12 5.70 10.76
C TRP A 233 -19.35 4.46 9.87
N GLY A 234 -18.44 3.48 9.91
CA GLY A 234 -18.68 2.12 9.41
C GLY A 234 -18.06 1.81 8.05
N PHE A 235 -17.50 2.78 7.34
CA PHE A 235 -16.78 2.53 6.09
C PHE A 235 -15.38 1.99 6.36
N SER A 236 -14.99 0.97 5.59
CA SER A 236 -13.64 0.42 5.59
C SER A 236 -13.13 0.29 4.16
N GLY A 237 -11.99 0.90 3.86
CA GLY A 237 -11.47 0.97 2.50
C GLY A 237 -10.25 1.86 2.36
N THR A 238 -9.96 2.28 1.13
CA THR A 238 -8.91 3.27 0.86
C THR A 238 -9.36 4.68 1.24
N SER A 239 -8.42 5.62 1.35
CA SER A 239 -8.77 7.03 1.63
C SER A 239 -9.81 7.59 0.66
N ILE A 240 -10.75 8.35 1.24
CA ILE A 240 -11.75 9.15 0.53
C ILE A 240 -11.29 10.59 0.24
N ILE A 241 -10.21 11.06 0.86
CA ILE A 241 -9.74 12.46 0.72
C ILE A 241 -9.46 12.79 -0.73
N LYS A 242 -8.82 11.89 -1.48
CA LYS A 242 -8.55 12.10 -2.91
C LYS A 242 -9.79 12.31 -3.79
N TYR A 243 -10.96 11.90 -3.30
CA TYR A 243 -12.23 12.03 -4.03
C TYR A 243 -13.06 13.22 -3.54
N LEU A 244 -12.89 13.59 -2.28
CA LEU A 244 -13.69 14.63 -1.65
C LEU A 244 -12.94 15.96 -1.63
N VAL A 245 -11.72 15.97 -1.11
CA VAL A 245 -10.89 17.14 -0.79
C VAL A 245 -10.06 17.58 -2.01
N PRO A 246 -9.75 18.89 -2.15
CA PRO A 246 -8.90 19.40 -3.24
C PRO A 246 -7.50 18.74 -3.33
N ILE A 247 -6.92 18.75 -4.54
CA ILE A 247 -5.61 18.18 -4.93
C ILE A 247 -4.42 19.01 -4.39
N ILE A 248 -4.53 19.44 -3.14
CA ILE A 248 -3.51 20.20 -2.40
C ILE A 248 -3.18 19.53 -1.05
N SER A 249 -3.75 18.36 -0.80
CA SER A 249 -3.38 17.49 0.32
C SER A 249 -1.98 16.92 0.05
N ILE A 250 -1.04 17.01 1.00
CA ILE A 250 0.35 16.59 0.75
C ILE A 250 0.70 15.21 1.30
N ASN A 251 -0.06 14.76 2.30
CA ASN A 251 -0.03 13.40 2.80
C ASN A 251 -1.47 12.86 2.77
N ASP A 252 -1.65 11.53 2.75
CA ASP A 252 -2.91 10.81 2.54
C ASP A 252 -3.21 10.30 1.11
N TYR A 253 -2.34 10.60 0.13
CA TYR A 253 -2.26 9.73 -1.04
C TYR A 253 -1.73 8.38 -0.58
N GLY A 254 -2.46 7.30 -0.85
CA GLY A 254 -1.94 5.93 -0.74
C GLY A 254 -0.78 5.74 -1.71
N ALA A 255 0.35 6.37 -1.40
CA ALA A 255 1.46 6.64 -2.28
C ALA A 255 2.28 5.36 -2.43
N ILE A 256 1.74 4.47 -3.25
CA ILE A 256 2.49 3.53 -4.07
C ILE A 256 3.52 4.29 -4.95
N PHE A 257 3.42 5.63 -5.03
CA PHE A 257 4.41 6.52 -5.64
C PHE A 257 5.20 7.27 -4.56
N PHE A 258 6.31 6.64 -4.20
CA PHE A 258 7.44 7.14 -3.42
C PHE A 258 7.82 8.59 -3.77
N TYR A 259 7.20 9.57 -3.12
CA TYR A 259 7.94 10.73 -2.67
C TYR A 259 8.29 10.46 -1.23
N GLU A 260 9.48 9.89 -0.99
CA GLU A 260 10.04 9.73 0.36
C GLU A 260 10.43 11.12 0.89
N ASN A 261 9.43 11.96 1.15
CA ASN A 261 9.66 13.21 1.85
C ASN A 261 9.89 12.87 3.32
N LYS A 262 11.15 12.97 3.75
CA LYS A 262 11.59 12.58 5.09
C LYS A 262 10.97 13.44 6.19
N ILE A 263 10.58 14.68 5.88
CA ILE A 263 9.85 15.54 6.82
C ILE A 263 8.41 15.04 7.00
N ILE A 264 7.72 14.70 5.91
CA ILE A 264 6.39 14.07 6.01
C ILE A 264 6.49 12.75 6.79
N ASN A 265 7.49 11.93 6.50
CA ASN A 265 7.70 10.66 7.20
C ASN A 265 8.00 10.85 8.69
N LEU A 266 8.77 11.88 9.06
CA LEU A 266 9.03 12.25 10.45
C LEU A 266 7.73 12.66 11.15
N ILE A 267 6.94 13.56 10.55
CA ILE A 267 5.65 13.97 11.12
C ILE A 267 4.68 12.77 11.21
N GLU A 268 4.59 11.92 10.20
CA GLU A 268 3.62 10.82 10.23
C GLU A 268 3.97 9.71 11.24
N ASN A 269 5.26 9.50 11.55
CA ASN A 269 5.70 8.40 12.40
C ASN A 269 6.14 8.81 13.80
N GLU A 270 6.62 10.04 13.97
CA GLU A 270 7.36 10.51 15.15
C GLU A 270 6.89 11.90 15.59
N ILE A 271 5.66 12.30 15.28
CA ILE A 271 5.07 13.60 15.70
C ILE A 271 5.11 13.81 17.21
N ASP A 272 5.09 12.75 18.00
CA ASP A 272 5.19 12.77 19.46
C ASP A 272 6.62 13.03 19.96
N GLU A 273 7.64 12.73 19.14
CA GLU A 273 9.05 13.06 19.41
C GLU A 273 9.40 14.52 19.02
N ILE A 274 8.60 15.16 18.17
CA ILE A 274 8.80 16.56 17.76
C ILE A 274 8.39 17.50 18.90
N ASP A 275 9.22 18.50 19.18
CA ASP A 275 8.90 19.49 20.19
C ASP A 275 7.74 20.40 19.73
N LYS A 276 6.72 20.52 20.59
CA LYS A 276 5.47 21.23 20.35
C LYS A 276 5.66 22.73 20.09
N THR A 277 6.77 23.30 20.54
CA THR A 277 7.12 24.72 20.30
C THR A 277 7.63 24.98 18.89
N VAL A 278 8.00 23.93 18.14
CA VAL A 278 8.54 24.04 16.78
C VAL A 278 7.79 23.20 15.74
N LEU A 279 6.78 22.43 16.15
CA LEU A 279 6.00 21.58 15.24
C LEU A 279 5.40 22.37 14.07
N ASN A 280 4.90 23.59 14.35
CA ASN A 280 4.36 24.48 13.31
C ASN A 280 5.37 24.74 12.20
N LYS A 281 6.67 24.87 12.53
CA LYS A 281 7.72 25.13 11.55
C LYS A 281 7.89 23.97 10.57
N PHE A 282 7.71 22.73 10.99
CA PHE A 282 7.73 21.58 10.08
C PHE A 282 6.61 21.67 9.04
N PHE A 283 5.40 22.05 9.46
CA PHE A 283 4.29 22.30 8.54
C PHE A 283 4.57 23.48 7.60
N SER A 284 5.16 24.56 8.10
CA SER A 284 5.53 25.73 7.31
C SER A 284 6.56 25.42 6.22
N ILE A 285 7.54 24.55 6.50
CA ILE A 285 8.54 24.08 5.52
C ILE A 285 7.86 23.35 4.36
N LEU A 286 6.79 22.62 4.65
CA LEU A 286 5.97 21.95 3.65
C LEU A 286 4.96 22.89 2.95
N ASN A 287 4.93 24.17 3.34
CA ASN A 287 3.93 25.17 2.99
C ASN A 287 2.50 24.69 3.31
N VAL A 288 2.33 24.07 4.48
CA VAL A 288 1.03 23.64 4.99
C VAL A 288 0.43 24.76 5.83
N GLU A 289 -0.71 25.26 5.36
CA GLU A 289 -1.51 26.23 6.11
C GLU A 289 -2.54 25.53 7.00
N PHE A 290 -3.17 24.46 6.51
CA PHE A 290 -4.23 23.77 7.23
C PHE A 290 -3.84 22.33 7.57
N ILE A 291 -4.14 21.93 8.82
CA ILE A 291 -3.97 20.56 9.29
C ILE A 291 -5.37 20.00 9.57
N GLY A 292 -5.76 18.97 8.82
CA GLY A 292 -7.01 18.26 9.01
C GLY A 292 -6.84 17.11 10.00
N GLN A 293 -7.35 17.28 11.21
CA GLN A 293 -7.37 16.28 12.26
C GLN A 293 -8.65 15.42 12.15
N ARG A 294 -8.49 14.17 11.73
CA ARG A 294 -9.60 13.22 11.51
C ARG A 294 -9.86 12.40 12.76
N ASN A 295 -10.96 12.73 13.43
CA ASN A 295 -11.38 12.06 14.66
C ASN A 295 -12.30 10.87 14.40
N ASP A 296 -12.72 10.70 13.16
CA ASP A 296 -13.60 9.64 12.68
C ASP A 296 -12.85 8.37 12.27
N ILE A 297 -11.54 8.30 12.45
CA ILE A 297 -10.73 7.11 12.18
C ILE A 297 -10.81 6.14 13.36
N ASP A 298 -10.98 4.85 13.05
CA ASP A 298 -10.95 3.76 14.02
C ASP A 298 -9.56 3.07 14.01
N PRO A 299 -8.73 3.27 15.05
CA PRO A 299 -7.41 2.67 15.13
C PRO A 299 -7.44 1.14 15.37
N GLN A 300 -8.54 0.60 15.93
CA GLN A 300 -8.64 -0.81 16.34
C GLN A 300 -9.19 -1.70 15.21
N ASN A 301 -10.12 -1.17 14.40
CA ASN A 301 -10.80 -1.93 13.34
C ASN A 301 -10.23 -1.72 11.92
N GLY A 302 -9.16 -0.92 11.75
CA GLY A 302 -8.57 -0.49 10.46
C GLY A 302 -7.83 -1.55 9.63
N GLY A 303 -7.69 -2.76 10.16
CA GLY A 303 -7.16 -3.89 9.40
C GLY A 303 -5.68 -3.81 8.96
N THR A 304 -4.93 -2.82 9.44
CA THR A 304 -3.51 -2.67 9.12
C THR A 304 -2.83 -2.05 10.33
N THR A 305 -1.71 -2.64 10.74
CA THR A 305 -0.84 -2.09 11.78
C THR A 305 -0.35 -0.71 11.33
N GLY A 306 -0.41 0.30 12.21
CA GLY A 306 0.17 1.62 11.96
C GLY A 306 -0.81 2.78 11.81
N THR A 307 -2.10 2.62 12.11
CA THR A 307 -2.99 3.77 12.36
C THR A 307 -2.69 4.34 13.74
N ILE A 308 -2.31 5.61 13.80
CA ILE A 308 -2.12 6.31 15.08
C ILE A 308 -3.50 6.68 15.66
N ASP A 309 -3.65 6.62 16.99
CA ASP A 309 -4.89 7.05 17.67
C ASP A 309 -5.14 8.55 17.41
N PRO A 310 -6.31 8.93 16.85
CA PRO A 310 -6.65 10.33 16.66
C PRO A 310 -6.52 11.21 17.91
N ASN A 311 -6.75 10.65 19.10
CA ASN A 311 -6.62 11.40 20.34
C ASN A 311 -5.18 11.82 20.63
N LEU A 312 -4.18 11.02 20.22
CA LEU A 312 -2.77 11.36 20.38
C LEU A 312 -2.43 12.59 19.55
N THR A 313 -2.77 12.58 18.26
CA THR A 313 -2.46 13.71 17.36
C THR A 313 -3.24 14.95 17.72
N ARG A 314 -4.51 14.83 18.15
CA ARG A 314 -5.29 15.96 18.65
C ARG A 314 -4.61 16.64 19.85
N ASN A 315 -4.22 15.85 20.86
CA ASN A 315 -3.55 16.36 22.06
C ASN A 315 -2.20 17.02 21.74
N ILE A 316 -1.47 16.53 20.73
CA ILE A 316 -0.23 17.17 20.26
C ILE A 316 -0.56 18.53 19.62
N LEU A 317 -1.55 18.60 18.72
CA LEU A 317 -1.96 19.84 18.06
C LEU A 317 -2.46 20.89 19.07
N GLU A 318 -3.29 20.50 20.03
CA GLU A 318 -3.81 21.39 21.09
C GLU A 318 -2.71 22.02 21.95
N LYS A 319 -1.60 21.31 22.14
CA LYS A 319 -0.46 21.76 22.94
C LYS A 319 0.66 22.41 22.12
N SER A 320 0.50 22.47 20.80
CA SER A 320 1.51 23.03 19.90
C SER A 320 1.39 24.54 19.83
N GLU A 321 2.54 25.22 19.80
CA GLU A 321 2.57 26.68 19.64
C GLU A 321 2.23 27.04 18.18
N GLU A 322 1.48 28.13 17.99
CA GLU A 322 1.15 28.71 16.68
C GLU A 322 0.37 27.79 15.71
N LEU A 323 -0.15 26.66 16.22
CA LEU A 323 -1.19 25.85 15.60
C LEU A 323 -2.49 26.07 16.36
N GLU A 324 -3.47 26.68 15.72
CA GLU A 324 -4.74 27.02 16.37
C GLU A 324 -5.90 26.30 15.72
N LEU A 325 -6.82 25.81 16.54
CA LEU A 325 -8.09 25.30 16.04
C LEU A 325 -8.83 26.44 15.32
N TYR A 326 -9.01 26.30 14.01
CA TYR A 326 -9.61 27.31 13.17
C TYR A 326 -11.10 27.05 12.96
N LYS A 327 -11.48 25.80 12.70
CA LYS A 327 -12.87 25.41 12.48
C LYS A 327 -13.11 23.92 12.71
N GLU A 328 -14.28 23.58 13.22
CA GLU A 328 -14.73 22.20 13.39
C GLU A 328 -15.84 21.87 12.39
N PHE A 329 -15.77 20.66 11.84
CA PHE A 329 -16.80 20.07 10.97
C PHE A 329 -17.09 18.66 11.47
N GLY A 330 -18.08 18.50 12.35
CA GLY A 330 -18.45 17.20 12.88
C GLY A 330 -17.28 16.48 13.58
N GLN A 331 -16.64 15.54 12.89
CA GLN A 331 -15.45 14.81 13.39
C GLN A 331 -14.15 15.16 12.65
N ILE A 332 -14.12 16.27 11.93
CA ILE A 332 -12.92 16.82 11.30
C ILE A 332 -12.64 18.17 11.92
N ASP A 333 -11.51 18.27 12.59
CA ASP A 333 -11.04 19.53 13.16
C ASP A 333 -10.00 20.11 12.20
N ILE A 334 -10.16 21.37 11.80
CA ILE A 334 -9.21 22.08 10.97
C ILE A 334 -8.40 23.01 11.86
N TYR A 335 -7.11 22.72 11.98
CA TYR A 335 -6.14 23.60 12.60
C TYR A 335 -5.47 24.47 11.53
N GLN A 336 -5.17 25.71 11.87
CA GLN A 336 -4.43 26.64 11.02
C GLN A 336 -3.03 26.86 11.58
N ASN A 337 -2.02 26.73 10.71
CA ASN A 337 -0.66 27.13 10.97
C ASN A 337 -0.50 28.62 10.65
N LYS A 338 -0.30 29.44 11.69
CA LYS A 338 -0.14 30.89 11.52
C LYS A 338 1.12 31.29 10.77
N ASN A 339 2.15 30.46 10.81
CA ASN A 339 3.45 30.74 10.21
C ASN A 339 3.62 30.08 8.85
N ASN A 340 2.66 30.26 7.94
CA ASN A 340 2.80 29.69 6.61
C ASN A 340 3.80 30.48 5.73
N LEU A 341 4.62 29.77 4.96
CA LEU A 341 5.56 30.37 4.00
C LEU A 341 4.90 30.45 2.61
N PRO A 342 5.06 31.55 1.84
CA PRO A 342 4.57 31.58 0.48
C PRO A 342 5.35 30.56 -0.38
N ASN A 343 4.75 30.13 -1.50
CA ASN A 343 5.40 29.20 -2.44
C ASN A 343 6.76 29.71 -2.93
N ILE A 344 6.91 31.04 -3.03
CA ILE A 344 8.13 31.72 -3.43
C ILE A 344 8.32 32.89 -2.44
N PHE A 345 9.47 32.94 -1.78
CA PHE A 345 9.89 34.10 -0.99
C PHE A 345 11.34 34.44 -1.28
N LEU A 346 11.67 35.72 -1.18
CA LEU A 346 13.04 36.19 -1.20
C LEU A 346 13.68 35.93 0.16
N THR A 347 14.82 35.23 0.15
CA THR A 347 15.68 35.13 1.31
C THR A 347 17.00 35.86 1.06
N GLN A 348 17.52 36.51 2.09
CA GLN A 348 18.86 37.11 2.07
C GLN A 348 19.90 36.23 2.78
N LYS A 349 19.45 35.21 3.53
CA LYS A 349 20.30 34.30 4.29
C LYS A 349 19.75 32.89 4.20
N PHE A 350 20.63 31.92 4.03
CA PHE A 350 20.27 30.51 4.03
C PHE A 350 21.15 29.76 5.01
N ASP A 351 20.55 28.76 5.66
CA ASP A 351 21.29 27.87 6.55
C ASP A 351 21.51 26.54 5.82
N TYR A 352 22.71 25.98 5.91
CA TYR A 352 22.99 24.64 5.39
C TYR A 352 23.00 23.66 6.56
N ILE A 353 22.07 22.71 6.54
CA ILE A 353 21.89 21.68 7.56
C ILE A 353 22.39 20.37 6.98
N SER A 354 23.39 19.77 7.62
CA SER A 354 23.91 18.45 7.27
C SER A 354 23.58 17.45 8.36
N GLY A 355 23.02 16.31 7.98
CA GLY A 355 22.71 15.18 8.88
C GLY A 355 21.29 14.65 8.73
N ASN A 356 20.86 13.81 9.66
CA ASN A 356 19.54 13.16 9.61
C ASN A 356 18.39 14.18 9.81
N VAL A 357 17.22 13.93 9.21
CA VAL A 357 16.02 14.79 9.34
C VAL A 357 15.61 15.04 10.80
N LYS A 358 15.89 14.10 11.71
CA LYS A 358 15.65 14.25 13.15
C LYS A 358 16.40 15.44 13.76
N PHE A 359 17.57 15.81 13.23
CA PHE A 359 18.33 16.97 13.70
C PHE A 359 17.66 18.31 13.37
N LEU A 360 16.67 18.32 12.48
CA LEU A 360 15.90 19.52 12.18
C LEU A 360 15.13 20.01 13.41
N ASN A 361 14.65 19.09 14.27
CA ASN A 361 13.98 19.46 15.52
C ASN A 361 14.92 20.28 16.42
N ASP A 362 16.12 19.75 16.70
CA ASP A 362 17.13 20.40 17.52
C ASP A 362 17.58 21.75 16.92
N TYR A 363 17.75 21.79 15.60
CA TYR A 363 18.09 23.01 14.87
C TYR A 363 17.04 24.12 15.05
N LEU A 364 15.75 23.77 14.89
CA LEU A 364 14.64 24.72 14.98
C LEU A 364 14.42 25.23 16.42
N LEU A 365 14.76 24.41 17.42
CA LEU A 365 14.75 24.79 18.84
C LEU A 365 15.87 25.78 19.18
N GLN A 366 17.07 25.55 18.64
CA GLN A 366 18.23 26.44 18.84
C GLN A 366 18.05 27.79 18.14
N ASN A 367 17.45 27.77 16.94
CA ASN A 367 17.20 28.96 16.15
C ASN A 367 15.73 29.39 16.32
N LYS A 368 15.44 30.05 17.46
CA LYS A 368 14.11 30.62 17.80
C LYS A 368 13.67 31.79 16.90
N ASP A 369 14.23 31.90 15.70
CA ASP A 369 13.76 32.85 14.71
C ASP A 369 12.25 32.62 14.46
N LYS A 370 11.47 33.71 14.53
CA LYS A 370 10.03 33.70 14.26
C LYS A 370 9.70 33.34 12.81
N LYS A 371 10.62 33.59 11.89
CA LYS A 371 10.45 33.28 10.46
C LYS A 371 11.48 32.23 10.05
N ILE A 372 10.99 31.19 9.39
CA ILE A 372 11.82 30.12 8.84
C ILE A 372 12.59 30.69 7.66
N LYS A 373 13.92 30.52 7.71
CA LYS A 373 14.83 30.88 6.61
C LYS A 373 14.83 29.76 5.58
N THR A 374 15.21 30.08 4.34
CA THR A 374 15.56 29.04 3.37
C THR A 374 16.71 28.23 3.94
N PHE A 375 16.64 26.91 3.82
CA PHE A 375 17.75 26.05 4.17
C PHE A 375 17.97 25.00 3.10
N PHE A 376 19.21 24.59 2.96
CA PHE A 376 19.58 23.42 2.19
C PHE A 376 19.82 22.28 3.16
N TRP A 377 19.28 21.11 2.84
CA TRP A 377 19.45 19.92 3.63
C TRP A 377 20.19 18.86 2.83
N ASN A 378 21.29 18.38 3.37
CA ASN A 378 22.02 17.24 2.83
C ASN A 378 22.09 16.13 3.87
N GLU A 379 21.73 14.93 3.45
CA GLU A 379 21.74 13.76 4.29
C GLU A 379 23.02 12.98 3.99
N ASP A 380 23.97 13.06 4.91
CA ASP A 380 25.15 12.19 4.89
C ASP A 380 24.85 10.97 5.78
N PRO A 381 24.67 9.77 5.21
CA PRO A 381 24.37 8.56 5.98
C PRO A 381 25.57 8.07 6.79
N GLU A 382 26.78 8.53 6.47
CA GLU A 382 27.99 8.23 7.21
C GLU A 382 28.33 9.42 8.12
N ASN A 383 28.57 9.17 9.40
CA ASN A 383 29.21 10.18 10.25
C ASN A 383 30.59 10.50 9.64
N GLY A 384 30.66 11.55 8.84
CA GLY A 384 31.87 12.02 8.19
C GLY A 384 31.82 13.53 8.05
N TYR A 385 32.74 14.19 8.74
CA TYR A 385 32.91 15.64 8.70
C TYR A 385 33.19 16.12 7.27
N THR A 386 32.62 17.28 6.94
CA THR A 386 32.98 18.18 5.83
C THR A 386 32.94 17.62 4.40
N LYS A 387 32.01 18.14 3.61
CA LYS A 387 32.27 18.43 2.20
C LYS A 387 31.80 19.85 1.89
N ASN A 388 32.77 20.75 1.70
CA ASN A 388 32.55 21.95 0.91
C ASN A 388 32.18 21.47 -0.50
N ILE A 389 30.89 21.45 -0.81
CA ILE A 389 30.43 21.26 -2.18
C ILE A 389 30.60 22.62 -2.84
N ASN A 390 31.69 22.78 -3.58
CA ASN A 390 31.84 23.87 -4.54
C ASN A 390 30.83 23.59 -5.67
N TYR A 391 29.68 24.25 -5.61
CA TYR A 391 28.85 24.41 -6.79
C TYR A 391 29.53 25.49 -7.62
N GLU A 392 30.28 25.09 -8.64
CA GLU A 392 30.68 26.01 -9.69
C GLU A 392 29.38 26.61 -10.29
N ASP A 393 29.33 27.94 -10.25
CA ASP A 393 28.30 28.83 -10.77
C ASP A 393 27.02 29.11 -9.94
N ILE A 394 27.10 29.09 -8.60
CA ILE A 394 26.27 29.98 -7.75
C ILE A 394 27.10 30.48 -6.56
N TYR A 395 27.41 31.78 -6.50
CA TYR A 395 28.04 32.40 -5.31
C TYR A 395 27.05 32.44 -4.14
N LEU A 396 26.93 31.33 -3.42
CA LEU A 396 26.20 31.21 -2.16
C LEU A 396 27.20 31.34 -1.00
N PHE A 397 27.14 32.45 -0.26
CA PHE A 397 27.81 32.57 1.04
C PHE A 397 27.19 31.60 2.07
N LEU A 398 27.61 30.34 2.05
CA LEU A 398 27.19 29.30 2.98
C LEU A 398 27.85 29.50 4.35
N THR A 399 27.08 29.95 5.34
CA THR A 399 27.49 29.80 6.75
C THR A 399 27.00 28.45 7.25
N ALA A 400 27.83 27.41 7.16
CA ALA A 400 27.50 26.10 7.71
C ALA A 400 27.32 26.20 9.23
N LYS A 401 26.09 26.00 9.73
CA LYS A 401 25.80 25.92 11.16
C LYS A 401 25.51 24.47 11.51
N GLN A 402 26.42 23.82 12.24
CA GLN A 402 26.14 22.54 12.86
C GLN A 402 25.33 22.77 14.15
N PRO A 403 24.13 22.17 14.31
CA PRO A 403 23.40 22.24 15.57
C PRO A 403 24.16 21.49 16.67
N ALA A 404 24.26 22.07 17.87
CA ALA A 404 24.95 21.44 19.00
C ALA A 404 24.13 20.23 19.50
N LYS A 405 24.76 19.05 19.66
CA LYS A 405 24.09 17.82 20.13
C LYS A 405 23.81 17.86 21.64
N LYS A 406 22.80 17.11 22.10
CA LYS A 406 22.45 16.99 23.55
C LYS A 406 23.64 16.55 24.41
N TYR A 407 24.33 15.52 23.96
CA TYR A 407 25.58 15.01 24.54
C TYR A 407 26.66 15.03 23.47
N SER A 408 27.81 15.63 23.77
CA SER A 408 28.97 15.64 22.87
C SER A 408 30.21 15.91 23.70
N ALA A 409 31.30 15.20 23.42
CA ALA A 409 32.58 15.38 24.05
C ALA A 409 33.67 15.36 22.99
N HIS A 410 34.68 16.18 23.17
CA HIS A 410 35.93 16.07 22.45
C HIS A 410 37.01 15.71 23.46
N TYR A 411 37.78 14.66 23.18
CA TYR A 411 38.96 14.33 23.96
C TYR A 411 40.20 14.62 23.14
N ASP A 412 41.25 15.02 23.84
CA ASP A 412 42.60 15.21 23.34
C ASP A 412 43.53 14.46 24.30
N ASP A 413 44.26 13.49 23.77
CA ASP A 413 45.22 12.65 24.50
C ASP A 413 46.66 13.14 24.31
N ASN A 414 46.87 14.30 23.66
CA ASN A 414 48.17 14.85 23.30
C ASN A 414 49.09 13.86 22.55
N ASN A 415 48.53 12.92 21.78
CA ASN A 415 49.27 11.83 21.14
C ASN A 415 50.08 10.95 22.13
N LEU A 416 49.65 10.87 23.40
CA LEU A 416 50.27 10.00 24.40
C LEU A 416 49.78 8.55 24.29
N THR A 417 48.67 8.32 23.61
CA THR A 417 48.17 6.96 23.35
C THR A 417 49.11 6.25 22.37
N PRO A 418 49.70 5.10 22.74
CA PRO A 418 50.56 4.35 21.84
C PRO A 418 49.81 3.87 20.60
N GLU A 419 50.44 3.94 19.43
CA GLU A 419 49.87 3.41 18.17
C GLU A 419 49.63 1.90 18.23
N VAL A 420 50.34 1.18 19.11
CA VAL A 420 50.19 -0.26 19.34
C VAL A 420 50.15 -0.53 20.85
N MET A 421 49.07 -1.14 21.31
CA MET A 421 48.90 -1.56 22.70
C MET A 421 49.14 -3.07 22.86
N GLU A 422 49.91 -3.45 23.88
CA GLU A 422 50.21 -4.84 24.19
C GLU A 422 49.05 -5.48 24.99
N ILE A 423 48.76 -6.75 24.70
CA ILE A 423 47.73 -7.51 25.40
C ILE A 423 48.13 -7.65 26.89
N ASN A 424 47.17 -7.40 27.79
CA ASN A 424 47.33 -7.46 29.25
C ASN A 424 48.28 -6.40 29.86
N LYS A 425 48.50 -5.27 29.16
CA LYS A 425 49.26 -4.14 29.70
C LYS A 425 48.34 -2.98 30.05
N GLU A 426 48.52 -2.42 31.24
CA GLU A 426 47.81 -1.22 31.67
C GLU A 426 48.54 0.03 31.18
N TYR A 427 47.79 0.97 30.63
CA TYR A 427 48.29 2.26 30.16
C TYR A 427 47.59 3.37 30.94
N MET A 428 48.39 4.24 31.57
CA MET A 428 47.90 5.44 32.24
C MET A 428 48.07 6.62 31.30
N LEU A 429 46.95 7.23 30.90
CA LEU A 429 46.91 8.34 29.95
C LEU A 429 46.21 9.54 30.58
N GLU A 430 46.83 10.71 30.47
CA GLU A 430 46.20 11.96 30.85
C GLU A 430 45.43 12.51 29.64
N ILE A 431 44.10 12.49 29.72
CA ILE A 431 43.21 12.97 28.66
C ILE A 431 42.55 14.28 29.05
N LYS A 432 42.52 15.22 28.13
CA LYS A 432 41.75 16.46 28.28
C LYS A 432 40.40 16.29 27.60
N ALA A 433 39.35 16.13 28.40
CA ALA A 433 37.98 16.06 27.90
C ALA A 433 37.33 17.46 27.91
N THR A 434 36.81 17.89 26.77
CA THR A 434 36.05 19.13 26.60
C THR A 434 34.60 18.78 26.28
N ASN A 435 33.67 19.20 27.13
CA ASN A 435 32.25 19.08 26.86
C ASN A 435 31.84 20.00 25.70
N ARG A 436 31.31 19.42 24.62
CA ARG A 436 30.75 20.15 23.46
C ARG A 436 29.23 20.00 23.36
N GLY A 437 28.60 19.33 24.32
CA GLY A 437 27.16 19.16 24.43
C GLY A 437 26.49 20.28 25.22
N ILE A 438 25.17 20.32 25.18
CA ILE A 438 24.36 21.31 25.92
C ILE A 438 24.18 20.96 27.40
N VAL A 439 24.35 19.69 27.78
CA VAL A 439 24.28 19.25 29.18
C VAL A 439 25.61 19.53 29.86
N LYS A 440 25.64 20.47 30.81
CA LYS A 440 26.83 20.79 31.60
C LYS A 440 27.23 19.59 32.46
N TRP A 441 28.53 19.30 32.52
CA TRP A 441 29.06 18.32 33.45
C TRP A 441 29.14 18.97 34.83
N PRO A 442 28.50 18.41 35.88
CA PRO A 442 28.61 18.95 37.22
C PRO A 442 30.08 18.88 37.67
N ASN A 443 30.64 20.02 38.08
CA ASN A 443 32.03 20.13 38.56
C ASN A 443 32.17 19.74 40.04
N GLU A 444 31.10 19.18 40.61
CA GLU A 444 30.94 18.87 42.02
C GLU A 444 30.44 17.44 42.16
N SER A 445 31.34 16.45 42.16
CA SER A 445 31.13 15.17 42.84
C SER A 445 32.34 14.26 42.70
N ILE A 446 32.62 13.55 43.80
CA ILE A 446 33.65 12.53 44.04
C ILE A 446 33.37 11.23 43.23
N SER A 447 32.54 11.29 42.18
CA SER A 447 32.23 10.15 41.30
C SER A 447 32.78 10.39 39.89
N PRO A 448 33.58 9.47 39.34
CA PRO A 448 34.11 9.60 38.00
C PRO A 448 32.97 9.64 36.97
N VAL A 449 33.09 10.52 35.98
CA VAL A 449 32.27 10.44 34.78
C VAL A 449 32.73 9.21 34.00
N PHE A 450 31.90 8.17 33.96
CA PHE A 450 32.17 6.98 33.16
C PHE A 450 31.97 7.31 31.69
N LEU A 451 33.08 7.60 30.99
CA LEU A 451 33.11 7.72 29.54
C LEU A 451 33.20 6.30 28.95
N SER A 452 32.23 5.92 28.13
CA SER A 452 32.38 4.74 27.28
C SER A 452 33.24 5.11 26.08
N TYR A 453 34.28 4.30 25.83
CA TYR A 453 35.05 4.34 24.60
C TYR A 453 34.71 3.10 23.76
N HIS A 454 34.87 3.20 22.45
CA HIS A 454 34.72 2.09 21.52
C HIS A 454 35.96 2.06 20.65
N TRP A 455 36.76 1.00 20.74
CA TRP A 455 37.87 0.79 19.81
C TRP A 455 37.30 0.32 18.48
N TYR A 456 37.80 0.87 17.39
CA TYR A 456 37.59 0.29 16.07
C TYR A 456 38.69 -0.73 15.86
N ASP A 457 38.34 -2.01 15.84
CA ASP A 457 39.22 -3.02 15.24
C ASP A 457 39.27 -2.72 13.73
N LEU A 458 40.46 -2.43 13.22
CA LEU A 458 40.72 -2.25 11.79
C LEU A 458 40.64 -3.58 11.04
#